data_AF-A0A0J9R742-F1
#
_entry.id   AF-A0A0J9R742-F1
#
_cell.length_a   1.000
_cell.length_b   1.000
_cell.length_c   1.000
_cell.angle_alpha   90.00
_cell.angle_beta   90.00
_cell.angle_gamma   90.00
#
_symmetry.space_group_name_H-M   'P 1'
#
loop_
_entity.id
_entity.type
_entity.pdbx_description
1 polymer ?
#
loop_
_entity_poly.entity_id
_entity_poly.type
_entity_poly.pdbx_seq_one_letter_code
_entity_poly.pdbx_strand_id
1 'polypeptide(L)'
;MEINYDSPRGGVSVITEKGDITTSYLLIQRASIADSGQYSCLPSNANSKSVNVHILKGDHPAAVQKSHLLVSELLSLCFLQICLKLSAQ
;
A
#
# COMPACT_ATOMS: atom_id res chain seq x y z
N MET A 1 -17.88 -9.37 9.73
CA MET A 1 -17.90 -8.24 10.68
C MET A 1 -17.98 -6.98 9.83
N GLU A 2 -18.96 -6.13 10.07
CA GLU A 2 -19.07 -4.85 9.35
C GLU A 2 -18.22 -3.81 10.09
N ILE A 3 -17.33 -3.12 9.37
CA ILE A 3 -16.52 -2.03 9.93
C ILE A 3 -17.17 -0.72 9.53
N ASN A 4 -17.80 -0.08 10.50
CA ASN A 4 -18.48 1.20 10.37
C ASN A 4 -18.17 2.09 11.60
N TYR A 5 -18.77 3.28 11.64
CA TYR A 5 -18.57 4.28 12.70
C TYR A 5 -18.90 3.74 14.10
N ASP A 6 -19.86 2.82 14.19
CA ASP A 6 -20.39 2.26 15.44
C ASP A 6 -19.86 0.84 15.71
N SER A 7 -18.74 0.47 15.07
CA SER A 7 -18.21 -0.89 15.15
C SER A 7 -17.86 -1.25 16.61
N PRO A 8 -18.37 -2.39 17.14
CA PRO A 8 -18.11 -2.82 18.51
C PRO A 8 -16.64 -3.20 18.75
N ARG A 9 -15.84 -3.27 17.68
CA ARG A 9 -14.38 -3.49 17.72
C ARG A 9 -13.65 -2.42 18.55
N GLY A 10 -14.14 -1.19 18.51
CA GLY A 10 -13.40 -0.02 18.96
C GLY A 10 -12.16 0.29 18.10
N GLY A 11 -11.58 1.48 18.33
CA GLY A 11 -10.42 1.95 17.57
C GLY A 11 -10.72 2.26 16.10
N VAL A 12 -11.99 2.44 15.75
CA VAL A 12 -12.43 2.92 14.44
C VAL A 12 -12.84 4.38 14.60
N SER A 13 -12.35 5.26 13.74
CA SER A 13 -12.76 6.66 13.70
C SER A 13 -12.89 7.13 12.27
N VAL A 14 -13.87 8.00 12.01
CA VAL A 14 -14.03 8.66 10.71
C VAL A 14 -13.78 10.15 10.87
N ILE A 15 -12.93 10.68 10.00
CA ILE A 15 -12.64 12.11 9.91
C ILE A 15 -13.19 12.60 8.59
N THR A 16 -14.00 13.65 8.61
CA THR A 16 -14.50 14.28 7.39
C THR A 16 -13.90 15.66 7.26
N GLU A 17 -13.12 15.85 6.20
CA GLU A 17 -12.59 17.14 5.82
C GLU A 17 -13.50 17.74 4.75
N LYS A 18 -14.05 18.92 5.05
CA LYS A 18 -14.96 19.64 4.15
C LYS A 18 -14.19 20.75 3.42
N GLY A 19 -14.37 20.82 2.12
CA GLY A 19 -13.84 21.84 1.23
C GLY A 19 -14.54 21.74 -0.13
N ASP A 20 -13.94 22.30 -1.18
CA ASP A 20 -14.44 22.14 -2.57
C ASP A 20 -14.58 20.65 -2.95
N ILE A 21 -13.69 19.83 -2.41
CA ILE A 21 -13.81 18.37 -2.40
C ILE A 21 -13.95 17.95 -0.94
N THR A 22 -15.04 17.25 -0.61
CA THR A 22 -15.21 16.64 0.71
C THR A 22 -14.55 15.27 0.73
N THR A 23 -13.63 15.06 1.67
CA THR A 23 -12.89 13.80 1.82
C THR A 23 -13.23 13.16 3.16
N SER A 24 -13.52 11.86 3.14
CA SER A 24 -13.77 11.07 4.36
C SER A 24 -12.66 10.07 4.56
N TYR A 25 -12.01 10.12 5.72
CA TYR A 25 -10.93 9.22 6.13
C TYR A 25 -11.46 8.23 7.15
N LEU A 26 -11.36 6.94 6.84
CA LEU A 26 -11.60 5.86 7.80
C LEU A 26 -10.27 5.43 8.41
N LEU A 27 -10.14 5.55 9.73
CA LEU A 27 -8.95 5.16 10.49
C LEU A 27 -9.28 3.95 11.36
N ILE A 28 -8.46 2.90 11.27
CA ILE A 28 -8.62 1.65 12.02
C ILE A 28 -7.33 1.38 12.78
N GLN A 29 -7.38 1.51 14.10
CA GLN A 29 -6.25 1.29 14.98
C GLN A 29 -6.07 -0.20 15.28
N ARG A 30 -4.80 -0.63 15.41
CA ARG A 30 -4.42 -2.02 15.70
C ARG A 30 -5.09 -3.02 14.75
N ALA A 31 -5.04 -2.72 13.45
CA ALA A 31 -5.67 -3.53 12.41
C ALA A 31 -5.18 -5.00 12.45
N SER A 32 -6.09 -5.94 12.24
CA SER A 32 -5.85 -7.38 12.25
C SER A 32 -6.39 -8.03 10.98
N ILE A 33 -6.03 -9.30 10.73
CA ILE A 33 -6.49 -10.04 9.55
C ILE A 33 -8.03 -10.05 9.47
N ALA A 34 -8.73 -10.10 10.62
CA ALA A 34 -10.20 -10.10 10.70
C ALA A 34 -10.85 -8.80 10.21
N ASP A 35 -10.06 -7.72 10.08
CA ASP A 35 -10.53 -6.46 9.53
C ASP A 35 -10.45 -6.43 7.99
N SER A 36 -9.97 -7.51 7.34
CA SER A 36 -10.02 -7.63 5.88
C SER A 36 -11.45 -7.77 5.40
N GLY A 37 -11.78 -7.16 4.26
CA GLY A 37 -13.12 -7.23 3.70
C GLY A 37 -13.42 -6.12 2.70
N GLN A 38 -14.69 -6.02 2.31
CA GLN A 38 -15.17 -4.93 1.48
C GLN A 38 -15.53 -3.72 2.34
N TYR A 39 -14.95 -2.58 2.01
CA TYR A 39 -15.21 -1.28 2.62
C TYR A 39 -15.98 -0.42 1.63
N SER A 40 -17.11 0.10 2.06
CA SER A 40 -17.99 0.92 1.23
C SER A 40 -18.09 2.34 1.79
N CYS A 41 -17.85 3.33 0.94
CA CYS A 41 -18.14 4.72 1.20
C CYS A 41 -19.54 5.04 0.68
N LEU A 42 -20.41 5.52 1.58
CA LEU A 42 -21.83 5.81 1.33
C LEU A 42 -22.11 7.31 1.57
N PRO A 43 -21.71 8.20 0.65
CA PRO A 43 -22.01 9.63 0.78
C PRO A 43 -23.52 9.89 0.65
N SER A 44 -24.04 10.90 1.35
CA SER A 44 -25.48 11.21 1.36
C SER A 44 -26.01 11.84 0.07
N ASN A 45 -25.12 12.39 -0.76
CA ASN A 45 -25.45 13.17 -1.96
C ASN A 45 -24.71 12.68 -3.23
N ALA A 46 -24.13 11.49 -3.20
CA ALA A 46 -23.40 10.93 -4.34
C ALA A 46 -23.49 9.40 -4.36
N ASN A 47 -22.97 8.79 -5.43
CA ASN A 47 -22.97 7.33 -5.58
C ASN A 47 -22.01 6.67 -4.59
N SER A 48 -22.41 5.50 -4.08
CA SER A 48 -21.55 4.65 -3.26
C SER A 48 -20.35 4.13 -4.03
N LYS A 49 -19.21 4.00 -3.36
CA LYS A 49 -18.04 3.30 -3.90
C LYS A 49 -17.48 2.30 -2.90
N SER A 50 -17.01 1.17 -3.40
CA SER A 50 -16.48 0.09 -2.57
C SER A 50 -15.06 -0.28 -2.97
N VAL A 51 -14.27 -0.71 -2.00
CA VAL A 51 -12.91 -1.21 -2.16
C VAL A 51 -12.72 -2.46 -1.31
N ASN A 52 -11.98 -3.45 -1.81
CA ASN A 52 -11.59 -4.61 -1.00
C ASN A 52 -10.24 -4.36 -0.35
N VAL A 53 -10.20 -4.45 0.98
CA VAL A 53 -8.99 -4.28 1.80
C VAL A 53 -8.55 -5.64 2.31
N HIS A 54 -7.26 -5.92 2.18
CA HIS A 54 -6.65 -7.15 2.69
C HIS A 54 -5.50 -6.81 3.64
N ILE A 55 -5.61 -7.26 4.89
CA ILE A 55 -4.61 -7.03 5.94
C ILE A 55 -3.78 -8.30 6.11
N LEU A 56 -2.48 -8.15 5.91
CA LEU A 56 -1.51 -9.23 6.02
C LEU A 56 -0.78 -9.13 7.36
N LYS A 57 -0.62 -10.27 8.04
CA LYS A 57 0.28 -10.37 9.19
C LYS A 57 1.70 -10.60 8.66
N GLY A 58 2.62 -9.72 9.03
CA GLY A 58 4.01 -9.75 8.59
C GLY A 58 4.83 -10.87 9.25
N ASP A 59 4.47 -12.13 9.01
CA ASP A 59 5.30 -13.28 9.37
C ASP A 59 6.13 -13.79 8.16
N HIS A 60 5.91 -13.22 6.98
CA HIS A 60 6.72 -13.46 5.78
C HIS A 60 7.32 -12.12 5.36
N PRO A 61 8.66 -11.93 5.39
CA PRO A 61 9.26 -10.84 4.63
C PRO A 61 8.73 -10.99 3.21
N ALA A 62 8.20 -9.91 2.65
CA ALA A 62 7.61 -9.89 1.32
C ALA A 62 8.41 -10.81 0.40
N ALA A 63 7.72 -11.67 -0.36
CA ALA A 63 8.33 -12.30 -1.52
C ALA A 63 8.68 -11.16 -2.49
N VAL A 64 9.81 -10.49 -2.23
CA VAL A 64 10.47 -9.63 -3.16
C VAL A 64 10.77 -10.57 -4.30
N GLN A 65 9.94 -10.54 -5.34
CA GLN A 65 10.37 -10.99 -6.65
C GLN A 65 11.54 -10.09 -7.00
N LYS A 66 12.73 -10.51 -6.58
CA LYS A 66 13.96 -10.12 -7.25
C LYS A 66 13.79 -10.71 -8.64
N SER A 67 13.23 -9.92 -9.56
CA SER A 67 13.47 -10.15 -10.97
C SER A 67 14.98 -10.07 -11.09
N HIS A 68 15.65 -11.22 -11.08
CA HIS A 68 17.09 -11.33 -11.32
C HIS A 68 17.30 -11.07 -12.80
N LEU A 69 17.08 -9.81 -13.18
CA LEU A 69 17.35 -9.29 -14.50
C LEU A 69 18.87 -9.20 -14.57
N LEU A 70 19.47 -10.06 -15.40
CA LEU A 70 20.90 -10.17 -15.74
C LEU A 70 21.56 -8.85 -16.20
N VAL A 71 20.78 -7.76 -16.22
CA VAL A 71 21.16 -6.39 -16.53
C VAL A 71 22.19 -5.86 -15.52
N SER A 72 22.09 -6.21 -14.23
CA SER A 72 23.07 -5.75 -13.21
C SER A 72 24.49 -6.30 -13.46
N GLU A 73 24.60 -7.58 -13.81
CA GLU A 73 25.90 -8.21 -14.11
C GLU A 73 26.51 -7.65 -15.41
N LEU A 74 25.68 -7.42 -16.44
CA LEU A 74 26.13 -6.80 -17.69
C LEU A 74 26.58 -5.35 -17.51
N LEU A 75 25.84 -4.55 -16.73
CA LEU A 75 26.24 -3.17 -16.40
C LEU A 75 27.55 -3.15 -15.61
N SER A 76 27.73 -4.07 -14.65
CA SER A 76 28.97 -4.22 -13.89
C SER A 76 30.17 -4.52 -14.79
N LEU A 77 30.04 -5.46 -15.73
CA LEU A 77 31.09 -5.72 -16.72
C LEU A 77 31.38 -4.49 -17.60
N CYS A 78 30.35 -3.78 -18.08
CA CYS A 78 30.54 -2.57 -18.87
C CYS A 78 31.30 -1.49 -18.09
N PHE A 79 30.94 -1.25 -16.82
CA PHE A 79 31.63 -0.28 -15.97
C PHE A 79 33.10 -0.66 -15.76
N LEU A 80 33.39 -1.94 -15.47
CA LEU A 80 34.76 -2.40 -15.28
C LEU A 80 35.61 -2.17 -16.55
N GLN A 81 35.06 -2.47 -17.73
CA GLN A 81 35.74 -2.25 -19.01
C GLN A 81 35.98 -0.75 -19.29
N ILE A 82 35.01 0.12 -18.98
CA ILE A 82 35.17 1.58 -19.14
C ILE A 82 36.24 2.11 -18.20
N CYS A 83 36.22 1.71 -16.92
CA CYS A 83 37.23 2.14 -15.94
C CYS A 83 38.64 1.70 -16.34
N LEU A 84 38.82 0.45 -16.78
CA LEU A 84 40.11 -0.05 -17.28
C LEU A 84 40.63 0.79 -18.46
N LYS A 85 39.75 1.17 -19.39
CA LYS A 85 40.13 2.04 -20.52
C LYS A 85 40.44 3.48 -20.09
N LEU A 86 39.75 4.01 -19.09
CA LEU A 86 39.99 5.36 -18.56
C LEU A 86 41.33 5.45 -17.80
N SER A 87 41.73 4.39 -17.09
CA SER A 87 43.02 4.33 -16.39
C SER A 87 44.22 4.11 -17.31
N ALA A 88 43.99 3.80 -18.59
CA ALA A 88 45.03 3.49 -19.57
C ALA A 88 45.30 4.63 -20.57
N GLN A 89 44.77 5.83 -20.33
CA GLN A 89 44.93 7.02 -21.18
C GLN A 89 45.56 8.19 -20.44
#